data_AF-A0A1Y2S8K2-F1
#
_entry.id   AF-A0A1Y2S8K2-F1
#
_cell.length_a   1.000
_cell.length_b   1.000
_cell.length_c   1.000
_cell.angle_alpha   90.00
_cell.angle_beta   90.00
_cell.angle_gamma   90.00
#
_symmetry.space_group_name_H-M   'P 1'
#
loop_
_entity.id
_entity.type
_entity.pdbx_description
1 polymer ?
#
loop_
_entity_poly.entity_id
_entity_poly.type
_entity_poly.pdbx_seq_one_letter_code
_entity_poly.pdbx_strand_id
1 'polypeptide(L)'
;MRFSPVAKSAEVFVNRKVIRHNGDPVLAWAMSNVVMETDANANIKPNKKKSANKIDPAIAFLMSFGTWQAEHEEFAFSLSEEQQQRLNTFNGI
;
A
#
# COMPACT_ATOMS: atom_id res chain seq x y z
N MET A 1 8.79 0.24 -12.89
CA MET A 1 7.66 0.10 -11.95
C MET A 1 7.13 1.48 -11.57
N ARG A 2 5.80 1.69 -11.57
CA ARG A 2 5.20 2.94 -11.08
C ARG A 2 4.90 2.79 -9.58
N PHE A 3 5.63 3.51 -8.72
CA PHE A 3 5.46 3.37 -7.26
C PHE A 3 4.16 3.97 -6.72
N SER A 4 3.62 5.00 -7.37
CA SER A 4 2.43 5.71 -6.86
C SER A 4 1.17 4.81 -6.75
N PRO A 5 0.77 4.05 -7.78
CA PRO A 5 -0.37 3.12 -7.67
C PRO A 5 -0.14 2.01 -6.63
N VAL A 6 1.09 1.49 -6.59
CA VAL A 6 1.49 0.40 -5.69
C VAL A 6 1.47 0.85 -4.24
N ALA A 7 2.04 2.01 -3.94
CA ALA A 7 2.05 2.59 -2.59
C ALA A 7 0.63 2.83 -2.05
N LYS A 8 -0.24 3.41 -2.89
CA LYS A 8 -1.66 3.64 -2.53
C LYS A 8 -2.38 2.32 -2.26
N SER A 9 -2.15 1.31 -3.11
CA SER A 9 -2.74 0.00 -2.91
C SER A 9 -2.21 -0.71 -1.66
N ALA A 10 -0.90 -0.64 -1.42
CA ALA A 10 -0.27 -1.22 -0.25
C ALA A 10 -0.84 -0.61 1.05
N GLU A 11 -1.05 0.70 1.09
CA GLU A 11 -1.71 1.38 2.22
C GLU A 11 -3.12 0.82 2.48
N VAL A 12 -3.94 0.69 1.45
CA VAL A 12 -5.29 0.10 1.56
C VAL A 12 -5.22 -1.32 2.11
N PHE A 13 -4.29 -2.14 1.63
CA PHE A 13 -4.14 -3.54 2.03
C PHE A 13 -3.61 -3.67 3.47
N VAL A 14 -2.70 -2.79 3.89
CA VAL A 14 -2.23 -2.71 5.28
C VAL A 14 -3.40 -2.32 6.20
N ASN A 15 -4.17 -1.28 5.85
CA ASN A 15 -5.33 -0.84 6.63
C ASN A 15 -6.41 -1.93 6.74
N ARG A 16 -6.59 -2.74 5.70
CA ARG A 16 -7.51 -3.89 5.69
C ARG A 16 -6.96 -5.13 6.37
N LYS A 17 -5.72 -5.10 6.88
CA LYS A 17 -5.05 -6.23 7.54
C LYS A 17 -4.97 -7.50 6.68
N VAL A 18 -4.84 -7.35 5.36
CA VAL A 18 -4.75 -8.48 4.42
C VAL A 18 -3.31 -8.90 4.13
N ILE A 19 -2.33 -8.06 4.45
CA ILE A 19 -0.90 -8.38 4.27
C ILE A 19 -0.37 -9.08 5.52
N ARG A 20 0.27 -10.24 5.31
CA ARG A 20 1.00 -10.96 6.37
C ARG A 20 2.50 -10.83 6.12
N HIS A 21 3.20 -10.16 7.04
CA HIS A 21 4.65 -9.99 6.98
C HIS A 21 5.39 -10.68 8.15
N ASN A 22 4.71 -11.58 8.87
CA ASN A 22 5.24 -12.43 9.93
C ASN A 22 6.03 -11.73 11.06
N GLY A 23 5.79 -10.44 11.28
CA GLY A 23 6.51 -9.68 12.30
C GLY A 23 8.00 -9.50 11.99
N ASP A 24 8.41 -9.50 10.72
CA ASP A 24 9.80 -9.22 10.33
C ASP A 24 10.29 -7.88 10.94
N PRO A 25 11.27 -7.90 11.86
CA PRO A 25 11.74 -6.72 12.55
C PRO A 25 12.54 -5.78 11.63
N VAL A 26 13.18 -6.30 10.58
CA VAL A 26 13.96 -5.51 9.62
C VAL A 26 13.01 -4.75 8.70
N LEU A 27 11.95 -5.39 8.23
CA LEU A 27 10.90 -4.71 7.49
C LEU A 27 10.23 -3.64 8.35
N ALA A 28 9.86 -3.95 9.59
CA ALA A 28 9.23 -2.99 10.50
C ALA A 28 10.11 -1.75 10.74
N TRP A 29 11.40 -1.96 11.01
CA TRP A 29 12.37 -0.87 11.15
C TRP A 29 12.50 -0.07 9.86
N ALA A 30 12.67 -0.72 8.70
CA ALA A 30 12.80 -0.03 7.42
C ALA A 30 11.54 0.79 7.08
N MET A 31 10.35 0.27 7.36
CA MET A 31 9.08 0.97 7.17
C MET A 31 8.99 2.24 8.04
N SER A 32 9.48 2.20 9.28
CA SER A 32 9.54 3.39 10.15
C SER A 32 10.47 4.49 9.65
N ASN A 33 11.40 4.17 8.76
CA ASN A 33 12.34 5.12 8.18
C ASN A 33 11.83 5.78 6.89
N VAL A 34 10.78 5.25 6.26
CA VAL A 34 10.31 5.69 4.94
C VAL A 34 9.70 7.09 5.02
N VAL A 35 10.22 7.98 4.18
CA VAL A 35 9.58 9.28 3.90
C VAL A 35 8.97 9.23 2.51
N MET A 36 7.65 9.45 2.42
CA MET A 36 6.94 9.56 1.15
C MET A 36 7.02 11.01 0.63
N GLU A 37 7.23 11.16 -0.67
CA GLU A 37 7.22 12.45 -1.35
C GLU A 37 6.19 12.44 -2.46
N THR A 38 5.46 13.55 -2.54
CA THR A 38 4.48 13.81 -3.60
C THR A 38 5.08 14.78 -4.61
N ASP A 39 5.04 14.42 -5.89
CA ASP A 39 5.47 15.33 -6.97
C ASP A 39 4.31 16.23 -7.48
N ALA A 40 4.62 17.13 -8.42
CA ALA A 40 3.65 18.06 -9.01
C ALA A 40 2.47 17.36 -9.72
N ASN A 41 2.63 16.10 -10.10
CA ASN A 41 1.60 15.28 -10.75
C ASN A 41 0.82 14.43 -9.73
N ALA A 42 0.92 14.74 -8.43
CA ALA A 42 0.30 14.01 -7.33
C ALA A 42 0.71 12.51 -7.26
N ASN A 43 1.89 12.16 -7.79
CA ASN A 43 2.45 10.83 -7.60
C ASN A 43 3.17 10.74 -6.27
N ILE A 44 2.88 9.68 -5.52
CA ILE A 44 3.53 9.41 -4.23
C ILE A 44 4.64 8.39 -4.45
N LYS A 45 5.85 8.65 -3.93
CA LYS A 45 6.97 7.71 -4.00
C LYS A 45 7.85 7.80 -2.76
N PRO A 46 8.53 6.71 -2.38
CA PRO A 46 9.54 6.75 -1.32
C PRO A 46 10.72 7.66 -1.71
N ASN A 47 11.16 8.51 -0.79
CA ASN A 47 12.33 9.38 -0.97
C ASN A 47 13.51 8.92 -0.08
N LYS A 48 14.48 8.25 -0.71
CA LYS A 48 15.70 7.76 -0.04
C LYS A 48 16.58 8.87 0.54
N LYS A 49 16.61 10.06 -0.08
CA LYS A 49 17.43 11.20 0.39
C LYS A 49 16.87 11.83 1.66
N LYS A 50 15.54 11.82 1.82
CA LYS A 50 14.85 12.37 3.00
C LYS A 50 14.61 11.33 4.11
N SER A 51 14.80 10.05 3.81
CA SER A 51 14.63 8.97 4.79
C SER A 51 15.78 8.99 5.81
N ALA A 52 15.47 8.81 7.09
CA ALA A 52 16.45 8.92 8.18
C ALA A 52 17.51 7.80 8.15
N ASN A 53 17.15 6.64 7.59
CA ASN A 53 17.97 5.43 7.59
C ASN A 53 17.67 4.57 6.34
N LYS A 54 18.14 3.33 6.31
CA LYS A 54 17.90 2.39 5.21
C LYS A 54 16.41 2.08 5.06
N ILE A 55 15.98 1.98 3.81
CA ILE A 55 14.60 1.69 3.41
C ILE A 55 14.53 0.56 2.36
N ASP A 56 15.67 -0.07 2.05
CA ASP A 56 15.75 -1.08 1.00
C ASP A 56 14.75 -2.24 1.21
N PRO A 57 14.48 -2.74 2.44
CA PRO A 57 13.42 -3.71 2.68
C PRO A 57 12.00 -3.20 2.35
N ALA A 58 11.69 -1.93 2.64
CA ALA A 58 10.40 -1.33 2.31
C ALA A 58 10.23 -1.19 0.78
N ILE A 59 11.31 -0.85 0.07
CA ILE A 59 11.32 -0.82 -1.40
C ILE A 59 11.12 -2.23 -1.97
N ALA A 60 11.80 -3.24 -1.43
CA ALA A 60 11.64 -4.63 -1.84
C ALA A 60 10.21 -5.13 -1.61
N PHE A 61 9.60 -4.78 -0.48
CA PHE A 61 8.20 -5.05 -0.20
C PHE A 61 7.29 -4.42 -1.28
N LEU A 62 7.41 -3.12 -1.55
CA LEU A 62 6.59 -2.45 -2.58
C LEU A 62 6.82 -3.06 -3.97
N MET A 63 8.06 -3.43 -4.31
CA MET A 63 8.36 -4.08 -5.58
C MET A 63 7.69 -5.46 -5.70
N SER A 64 7.84 -6.31 -4.69
CA SER A 64 7.19 -7.63 -4.69
C SER A 64 5.66 -7.50 -4.72
N PHE A 65 5.10 -6.58 -3.94
CA PHE A 65 3.66 -6.34 -3.89
C PHE A 65 3.11 -5.87 -5.24
N GLY A 66 3.75 -4.90 -5.89
CA GLY A 66 3.25 -4.42 -7.18
C GLY A 66 3.47 -5.41 -8.32
N THR A 67 4.49 -6.26 -8.29
CA THR A 67 4.60 -7.40 -9.21
C THR A 67 3.45 -8.37 -9.01
N TRP A 68 3.17 -8.75 -7.76
CA TRP A 68 2.04 -9.61 -7.43
C TRP A 68 0.70 -9.00 -7.88
N GLN A 69 0.48 -7.70 -7.67
CA GLN A 69 -0.73 -7.02 -8.14
C GLN A 69 -0.89 -7.05 -9.66
N ALA A 70 0.21 -6.87 -10.41
CA ALA A 70 0.18 -6.91 -11.86
C ALA A 70 -0.14 -8.31 -12.41
N GLU A 71 0.19 -9.36 -11.66
CA GLU A 71 -0.17 -10.75 -12.01
C GLU A 71 -1.61 -11.11 -11.63
N HIS A 72 -2.20 -10.40 -10.67
CA HIS A 72 -3.51 -10.71 -10.08
C HIS A 72 -4.53 -9.58 -10.33
N GLU A 73 -4.61 -9.08 -11.57
CA GLU A 73 -5.43 -7.92 -11.97
C GLU A 73 -6.92 -7.98 -11.52
N GLU A 74 -7.45 -9.16 -11.18
CA GLU A 74 -8.78 -9.35 -10.58
C GLU A 74 -8.78 -9.35 -9.04
N PHE A 75 -8.40 -8.24 -8.41
CA PHE A 75 -8.85 -7.99 -7.03
C PHE A 75 -10.21 -7.31 -7.05
N ALA A 76 -11.24 -8.05 -7.45
CA ALA A 76 -12.61 -7.69 -7.13
C ALA A 76 -12.77 -7.85 -5.61
N PHE A 77 -12.71 -6.75 -4.87
CA PHE A 77 -13.12 -6.79 -3.47
C PHE A 77 -14.59 -7.18 -3.44
N SER A 78 -14.88 -8.45 -3.14
CA SER A 78 -16.23 -8.86 -2.78
C SER A 78 -16.61 -8.07 -1.54
N LEU A 79 -17.52 -7.13 -1.70
CA LEU A 79 -18.18 -6.47 -0.59
C LEU A 79 -18.85 -7.56 0.24
N SER A 80 -18.62 -7.55 1.56
CA SER A 80 -19.47 -8.34 2.45
C SER A 80 -20.92 -7.90 2.31
N GLU A 81 -21.86 -8.77 2.67
CA GLU A 81 -23.30 -8.44 2.64
C GLU A 81 -23.59 -7.16 3.45
N GLU A 82 -22.91 -6.97 4.57
CA GLU A 82 -23.01 -5.76 5.40
C GLU A 82 -22.51 -4.50 4.68
N GLN A 83 -21.40 -4.61 3.92
CA GLN A 83 -20.89 -3.50 3.12
C GLN A 83 -21.79 -3.20 1.91
N GLN A 84 -22.38 -4.22 1.28
CA GLN A 84 -23.38 -4.06 0.22
C GLN A 84 -24.63 -3.35 0.74
N GLN A 85 -25.15 -3.78 1.89
CA GLN A 85 -26.30 -3.12 2.52
C GLN A 85 -25.98 -1.66 2.86
N ARG A 86 -24.85 -1.38 3.50
CA ARG A 86 -24.42 -0.01 3.81
C ARG A 86 -24.36 0.86 2.55
N LEU A 87 -23.79 0.34 1.47
CA LEU A 87 -23.71 1.06 0.19
C LEU A 87 -25.10 1.31 -0.41
N ASN A 88 -25.98 0.31 -0.36
CA ASN A 88 -27.36 0.43 -0.85
C ASN A 88 -28.19 1.44 -0.04
N THR A 89 -27.90 1.58 1.26
CA THR A 89 -28.53 2.56 2.14
C THR A 89 -27.82 3.92 2.19
N PHE A 90 -26.67 4.06 1.51
CA PHE A 90 -25.90 5.31 1.54
C PHE A 90 -26.55 6.36 0.63
N ASN A 91 -27.11 7.38 1.26
CA ASN A 91 -27.85 8.48 0.66
C ASN A 91 -27.00 9.75 0.45
N GLY A 92 -25.68 9.65 0.62
CA GLY A 92 -24.73 10.70 0.24
C GLY A 92 -24.73 11.96 1.11
N ILE A 93 -25.45 11.95 2.23
CA ILE A 93 -25.54 13.04 3.22
C ILE A 93 -25.12 12.50 4.59
#